data_AF-A0A918NPZ5-F1
#
_entry.id   AF-A0A918NPZ5-F1
#
_cell.length_a   1.000
_cell.length_b   1.000
_cell.length_c   1.000
_cell.angle_alpha   90.00
_cell.angle_beta   90.00
_cell.angle_gamma   90.00
#
_symmetry.space_group_name_H-M   'P 1'
#
loop_
_entity.id
_entity.type
_entity.pdbx_description
1 polymer ?
#
loop_
_entity_poly.entity_id
_entity_poly.type
_entity_poly.pdbx_seq_one_letter_code
_entity_poly.pdbx_strand_id
1 'polypeptide(L)'
;MGKDADLRVNVDLLVESESRLKSIRREFKGLGDHTDGMSPYWGSGEIEDAMGEFVDNWDDYRAKMIKSIETVGELVKSTVDGFNGLDGDLAKGLREGAKK
;
A
#
# COMPACT_ATOMS: atom_id res chain seq x y z
N MET A 1 15.27 -8.42 35.10
CA MET A 1 14.90 -7.10 34.54
C MET A 1 14.89 -7.27 33.04
N GLY A 2 13.80 -6.87 32.40
CA GLY A 2 13.50 -7.16 31.00
C GLY A 2 14.66 -6.82 30.10
N LYS A 3 14.99 -7.74 29.20
CA LYS A 3 15.87 -7.47 28.06
C LYS A 3 15.02 -6.65 27.10
N ASP A 4 14.82 -5.38 27.45
CA ASP A 4 14.00 -4.45 26.67
C ASP A 4 14.59 -4.42 25.27
N ALA A 5 13.85 -4.98 24.32
CA ALA A 5 14.27 -4.95 22.94
C ALA A 5 14.39 -3.47 22.56
N ASP A 6 15.62 -3.02 22.29
CA ASP A 6 15.91 -1.71 21.70
C ASP A 6 15.22 -1.71 20.32
N LEU A 7 13.96 -1.28 20.29
CA LEU A 7 13.11 -1.32 19.12
C LEU A 7 13.62 -0.23 18.16
N ARG A 8 14.56 -0.61 17.31
CA ARG A 8 15.10 0.27 16.28
C ARG A 8 14.18 0.26 15.07
N VAL A 9 13.41 1.33 14.92
CA VAL A 9 12.57 1.53 13.75
C VAL A 9 13.31 2.34 12.71
N ASN A 10 13.46 1.77 11.52
CA ASN A 10 13.98 2.48 10.37
C ASN A 10 12.83 3.26 9.70
N VAL A 11 12.62 4.49 10.14
CA VAL A 11 11.56 5.37 9.62
C VAL A 11 11.76 5.66 8.14
N ASP A 12 13.00 5.81 7.67
CA ASP A 12 13.30 6.05 6.26
C ASP A 12 12.81 4.90 5.37
N LEU A 13 13.05 3.65 5.78
CA LEU A 13 12.54 2.47 5.09
C LEU A 13 11.01 2.46 5.02
N LEU A 14 10.34 2.87 6.11
CA LEU A 14 8.87 2.93 6.14
C LEU A 14 8.33 4.00 5.19
N VAL A 15 8.92 5.20 5.19
CA VAL A 15 8.55 6.28 4.26
C VAL A 15 8.79 5.87 2.81
N GLU A 16 9.93 5.23 2.52
CA GLU A 16 10.22 4.71 1.19
C GLU A 16 9.21 3.62 0.77
N SER A 17 8.88 2.71 1.68
CA SER A 17 7.89 1.66 1.45
C SER A 17 6.51 2.25 1.14
N GLU A 18 6.09 3.29 1.87
CA GLU A 18 4.83 4.00 1.62
C GLU A 18 4.81 4.61 0.20
N SER A 19 5.90 5.24 -0.23
CA SER A 19 6.04 5.82 -1.57
C SER A 19 5.98 4.75 -2.67
N ARG A 20 6.66 3.61 -2.46
CA ARG A 20 6.65 2.47 -3.37
C ARG A 20 5.25 1.86 -3.49
N LEU A 21 4.56 1.64 -2.36
CA LEU A 21 3.18 1.12 -2.35
C LEU A 21 2.21 2.06 -3.07
N LYS A 22 2.33 3.39 -2.86
CA LYS A 22 1.53 4.38 -3.61
C LYS A 22 1.76 4.31 -5.11
N SER A 23 3.01 4.09 -5.53
CA SER A 23 3.37 3.96 -6.94
C SER A 23 2.80 2.68 -7.56
N ILE A 24 3.00 1.53 -6.90
CA ILE A 24 2.42 0.24 -7.32
C ILE A 24 0.90 0.36 -7.43
N ARG A 25 0.24 0.95 -6.42
CA ARG A 25 -1.21 1.17 -6.45
C ARG A 25 -1.65 1.98 -7.68
N ARG A 26 -0.88 3.00 -8.06
CA ARG A 26 -1.20 3.84 -9.22
C ARG A 26 -1.11 3.03 -10.52
N GLU A 27 -0.04 2.26 -10.68
CA GLU A 27 0.14 1.37 -11.84
C GLU A 27 -1.01 0.36 -11.93
N PHE A 28 -1.33 -0.30 -10.81
CA PHE A 28 -2.45 -1.24 -10.76
C PHE A 28 -3.80 -0.59 -10.96
N LYS A 29 -4.00 0.71 -10.70
CA LYS A 29 -5.23 1.42 -11.08
C LYS A 29 -5.25 1.80 -12.57
N GLY A 30 -4.09 1.93 -13.22
CA GLY A 30 -4.00 2.27 -14.65
C GLY A 30 -4.26 1.12 -15.61
N LEU A 31 -4.04 -0.15 -15.21
CA LEU A 31 -4.10 -1.31 -16.11
C LEU A 31 -5.52 -1.77 -16.55
N GLY A 32 -6.59 -1.03 -16.22
CA GLY A 32 -7.96 -1.59 -16.14
C GLY A 32 -8.88 -1.15 -17.25
N ASP A 33 -8.52 -0.08 -17.94
CA ASP A 33 -9.42 0.56 -18.90
C ASP A 33 -9.33 -0.07 -20.31
N HIS A 34 -8.61 -1.19 -20.48
CA HIS A 34 -8.21 -1.67 -21.81
C HIS A 34 -8.98 -2.89 -22.33
N THR A 35 -9.77 -3.55 -21.49
CA THR A 35 -10.36 -4.87 -21.81
C THR A 35 -11.79 -4.80 -22.35
N ASP A 36 -12.61 -3.87 -21.87
CA ASP A 36 -14.04 -3.77 -22.20
C ASP A 36 -14.34 -3.52 -23.69
N GLY A 37 -13.37 -3.03 -24.46
CA GLY A 37 -13.54 -2.71 -25.88
C GLY A 37 -13.12 -3.81 -26.86
N MET A 38 -12.57 -4.93 -26.37
CA MET A 38 -11.88 -5.90 -27.24
C MET A 38 -12.75 -7.09 -27.69
N SER A 39 -13.88 -7.37 -27.03
CA SER A 39 -14.78 -8.49 -27.36
C SER A 39 -15.15 -8.58 -28.86
N PRO A 40 -15.53 -7.48 -29.55
CA PRO A 40 -15.86 -7.53 -30.97
C PRO A 40 -14.71 -7.93 -31.91
N TYR A 41 -13.47 -7.90 -31.43
CA TYR A 41 -12.26 -8.16 -32.23
C TYR A 41 -11.69 -9.57 -32.01
N TRP A 42 -12.19 -10.33 -31.03
CA TRP A 42 -11.68 -11.67 -30.71
C TRP A 42 -12.12 -12.76 -31.68
N GLY A 43 -13.12 -12.46 -32.51
CA GLY A 43 -13.51 -13.30 -33.64
C GLY A 43 -14.36 -14.50 -33.22
N SER A 44 -13.74 -15.65 -32.93
CA SER A 44 -14.47 -16.87 -32.60
C SER A 44 -15.06 -16.83 -31.20
N GLY A 45 -16.27 -17.36 -31.02
CA GLY A 45 -16.95 -17.39 -29.72
C GLY A 45 -16.14 -18.08 -28.60
N GLU A 46 -15.38 -19.13 -28.90
CA GLU A 46 -14.53 -19.81 -27.89
C GLU A 46 -13.42 -18.90 -27.34
N ILE A 47 -12.81 -18.08 -28.21
CA ILE A 47 -11.81 -17.09 -27.77
C ILE A 47 -12.50 -15.97 -27.00
N GLU A 48 -13.69 -15.55 -27.42
CA GLU A 48 -14.46 -14.53 -26.71
C GLU A 48 -14.81 -14.97 -25.28
N ASP A 49 -15.30 -16.20 -25.11
CA ASP A 49 -15.63 -16.76 -23.80
C ASP A 49 -14.38 -16.85 -22.89
N ALA A 50 -13.28 -17.40 -23.41
CA ALA A 50 -12.03 -17.53 -22.66
C ALA A 50 -11.42 -16.18 -22.26
N MET A 51 -11.50 -15.19 -23.16
CA MET A 51 -11.03 -13.84 -22.89
C MET A 51 -11.96 -13.12 -21.90
N GLY A 52 -13.27 -13.32 -21.97
CA GLY A 52 -14.23 -12.82 -20.98
C GLY A 52 -13.91 -13.32 -19.58
N GLU A 53 -13.73 -14.63 -19.41
CA GLU A 53 -13.35 -15.23 -18.12
C GLU A 53 -12.00 -14.69 -17.61
N PHE A 54 -11.04 -14.47 -18.51
CA PHE A 54 -9.75 -13.89 -18.15
C PHE A 54 -9.90 -12.45 -17.63
N VAL A 55 -10.69 -11.62 -18.32
CA VAL A 55 -10.92 -10.21 -17.96
C VAL A 55 -11.63 -10.12 -16.61
N ASP A 56 -12.70 -10.88 -16.41
CA ASP A 56 -13.44 -10.91 -15.15
C ASP A 56 -12.54 -11.31 -13.97
N ASN A 57 -11.76 -12.39 -14.14
CA ASN A 57 -10.82 -12.82 -13.12
C ASN A 57 -9.71 -11.78 -12.87
N TRP A 58 -9.17 -11.20 -13.93
CA TRP A 58 -8.15 -10.15 -13.84
C TRP A 58 -8.64 -8.98 -12.99
N ASP A 59 -9.84 -8.46 -13.26
CA ASP A 59 -10.42 -7.34 -12.53
C ASP A 59 -10.64 -7.68 -11.05
N ASP A 60 -11.16 -8.87 -10.75
CA ASP A 60 -11.35 -9.36 -9.39
C ASP A 60 -10.02 -9.45 -8.60
N TYR A 61 -9.00 -10.09 -9.17
CA TYR A 61 -7.72 -10.26 -8.50
C TYR A 61 -6.95 -8.94 -8.39
N ARG A 62 -7.04 -8.08 -9.40
CA ARG A 62 -6.50 -6.72 -9.38
C ARG A 62 -7.13 -5.90 -8.27
N ALA A 63 -8.46 -5.92 -8.12
CA ALA A 63 -9.16 -5.20 -7.06
C ALA A 63 -8.72 -5.69 -5.67
N LYS A 64 -8.59 -7.01 -5.49
CA LYS A 64 -8.07 -7.61 -4.23
C LYS A 64 -6.64 -7.14 -3.94
N MET A 65 -5.78 -7.12 -4.94
CA MET A 65 -4.38 -6.68 -4.80
C MET A 65 -4.26 -5.19 -4.47
N ILE A 66 -5.06 -4.32 -5.12
CA ILE A 66 -5.14 -2.89 -4.78
C ILE A 66 -5.53 -2.73 -3.30
N LYS A 67 -6.54 -3.46 -2.83
CA LYS A 67 -6.96 -3.42 -1.43
C LYS A 67 -5.85 -3.87 -0.48
N SER A 68 -5.12 -4.94 -0.80
CA SER A 68 -3.98 -5.40 0.00
C SER A 68 -2.87 -4.34 0.07
N ILE A 69 -2.55 -3.68 -1.05
CA ILE A 69 -1.57 -2.58 -1.10
C ILE A 69 -2.01 -1.41 -0.21
N GLU A 70 -3.31 -1.05 -0.26
CA GLU A 70 -3.87 0.02 0.58
C GLU A 70 -3.78 -0.35 2.07
N THR A 71 -4.15 -1.58 2.45
CA THR A 71 -4.03 -2.06 3.84
C THR A 71 -2.60 -2.01 4.35
N VAL A 72 -1.62 -2.49 3.57
CA VAL A 72 -0.20 -2.44 3.98
C VAL A 72 0.27 -0.99 4.08
N GLY A 73 -0.14 -0.12 3.15
CA GLY A 73 0.18 1.30 3.19
C GLY A 73 -0.34 2.00 4.44
N GLU A 74 -1.57 1.68 4.87
CA GLU A 74 -2.17 2.20 6.11
C GLU A 74 -1.42 1.74 7.36
N LEU A 75 -0.97 0.48 7.39
CA LEU A 75 -0.16 -0.05 8.51
C LEU A 75 1.20 0.65 8.59
N VAL A 76 1.87 0.83 7.46
CA VAL A 76 3.15 1.55 7.37
C VAL A 76 2.97 2.99 7.85
N LYS A 77 1.93 3.69 7.36
CA LYS A 77 1.62 5.07 7.77
C LYS A 77 1.34 5.16 9.27
N SER A 78 0.48 4.28 9.80
CA SER A 78 0.14 4.23 11.23
C SER A 78 1.37 4.03 12.10
N THR A 79 2.32 3.21 11.63
CA THR A 79 3.59 2.98 12.33
C THR A 79 4.43 4.27 12.34
N VAL A 80 4.62 4.91 11.19
CA VAL A 80 5.38 6.17 11.08
C VAL A 80 4.77 7.27 11.95
N ASP A 81 3.45 7.44 11.90
CA ASP A 81 2.73 8.45 12.69
C ASP A 81 2.89 8.18 14.20
N GLY A 82 2.84 6.92 14.61
CA GLY A 82 3.04 6.52 16.01
C GLY A 82 4.44 6.85 16.54
N PHE A 83 5.50 6.54 15.78
CA PHE A 83 6.88 6.87 16.19
C PHE A 83 7.14 8.36 16.21
N ASN A 84 6.72 9.09 15.17
CA ASN A 84 6.89 10.54 15.13
C ASN A 84 6.14 11.25 16.26
N GLY A 85 4.94 10.77 16.62
CA GLY A 85 4.19 11.30 17.76
C GLY A 85 4.93 11.08 19.08
N LEU A 86 5.41 9.86 19.33
CA LEU A 86 6.15 9.51 20.53
C LEU A 86 7.46 10.30 20.67
N ASP A 87 8.21 10.47 19.58
CA ASP A 87 9.42 11.29 19.55
C ASP A 87 9.12 12.77 19.80
N GLY A 88 8.01 13.28 19.26
CA GLY A 88 7.55 14.64 19.48
C GLY A 88 7.20 14.92 20.94
N ASP A 89 6.46 14.01 21.59
CA ASP A 89 6.09 14.11 22.99
C ASP A 89 7.31 14.04 23.91
N LEU A 90 8.26 13.13 23.62
CA LEU A 90 9.51 13.02 24.36
C LEU A 90 10.36 14.30 24.24
N ALA A 91 10.52 14.81 23.03
CA ALA A 91 11.26 16.06 22.79
C ALA A 91 10.64 17.25 23.51
N LYS A 92 9.30 17.32 23.57
CA LYS A 92 8.58 18.35 24.32
C LYS A 92 8.86 18.24 25.81
N GLY A 93 8.74 17.04 26.40
CA GLY A 93 9.03 16.80 27.82
C GLY A 93 10.46 17.18 28.21
N LEU A 94 11.44 16.86 27.36
CA LEU A 94 12.84 17.25 27.57
C LEU A 94 13.03 18.78 27.57
N ARG A 95 12.40 19.49 26.63
CA ARG A 95 12.46 20.96 26.56
C ARG A 95 11.78 21.63 27.76
N GLU A 96 10.69 21.06 28.25
CA GLU A 96 9.98 21.57 29.43
C GLU A 96 10.78 21.33 30.72
N GLY A 97 11.39 20.15 30.86
CA GLY A 97 12.28 19.83 31.96
C GLY A 97 13.53 20.71 32.01
N ALA A 98 14.12 21.03 30.85
CA ALA A 98 15.30 21.90 30.75
C ALA A 98 15.02 23.39 31.07
N LYS A 99 13.75 23.80 31.16
CA LYS A 99 13.34 25.17 31.53
C LYS A 99 13.08 25.33 33.04
N LYS A 100 13.13 24.25 33.81
CA LYS A 100 13.05 24.25 35.28
C LYS A 100 14.44 24.18 35.88
#